data_AF-A0A933GYI1-F1
#
_entry.id   AF-A0A933GYI1-F1
#
_cell.length_a   1.000
_cell.length_b   1.000
_cell.length_c   1.000
_cell.angle_alpha   90.00
_cell.angle_beta   90.00
_cell.angle_gamma   90.00
#
_symmetry.space_group_name_H-M   'P 1'
#
loop_
_entity.id
_entity.type
_entity.pdbx_description
1 polymer ?
#
loop_
_entity_poly.entity_id
_entity_poly.type
_entity_poly.pdbx_seq_one_letter_code
_entity_poly.pdbx_strand_id
1 'polypeptide(L)'
;MRLLAISDLHLNYEANRRALSVLPSHRDDWLALAGDVGSREEDLEFALDVLLPRFERVAWVPGNHDLWSVDGEDSGARGEARYERLVSICRSRGVLTPEDPYEVWPGDGPPCLLAPLFLLYDYSFRPDEVPEERAVDWAAESGVLCADERYLYPDPWPSRQAWCRERTRRTAERLAALPAYRRAVLVNHFPLRRDLTRIPRIPRFTVWCGTRETEDWHIRFRAAAVVSGHLHVRATDWRDGVRFEEVSLGYPHQWHEERGLEGYLREILPGPASGPSSGNGGPVWRR
;
A
#
# COMPACT_ATOMS: atom_id res chain seq x y z
N MET A 1 -0.82 0.80 23.13
CA MET A 1 -1.38 0.81 21.77
C MET A 1 -0.27 0.65 20.74
N ARG A 2 -0.49 -0.11 19.68
CA ARG A 2 0.39 -0.25 18.52
C ARG A 2 -0.28 0.27 17.25
N LEU A 3 0.54 0.57 16.23
CA LEU A 3 0.09 0.66 14.85
C LEU A 3 0.58 -0.59 14.12
N LEU A 4 -0.33 -1.45 13.71
CA LEU A 4 -0.06 -2.64 12.92
C LEU A 4 -0.33 -2.37 11.44
N ALA A 5 0.29 -3.14 10.54
CA ALA A 5 0.03 -3.05 9.11
C ALA A 5 0.07 -4.40 8.41
N ILE A 6 -0.74 -4.51 7.36
CA ILE A 6 -0.78 -5.63 6.42
C ILE A 6 -1.33 -5.16 5.08
N SER A 7 -0.98 -5.84 4.00
CA SER A 7 -1.51 -5.58 2.65
C SER A 7 -1.66 -6.90 1.90
N ASP A 8 -2.17 -6.83 0.67
CA ASP A 8 -2.21 -7.95 -0.26
C ASP A 8 -2.98 -9.14 0.34
N LEU A 9 -4.15 -8.85 0.92
CA LEU A 9 -5.02 -9.86 1.52
C LEU A 9 -5.64 -10.75 0.46
N HIS A 10 -5.89 -10.23 -0.75
CA HIS A 10 -6.46 -10.98 -1.88
C HIS A 10 -7.64 -11.88 -1.47
N LEU A 11 -8.68 -11.28 -0.88
CA LEU A 11 -9.80 -12.00 -0.26
C LEU A 11 -10.74 -12.70 -1.25
N ASN A 12 -10.50 -12.53 -2.55
CA ASN A 12 -11.04 -13.37 -3.61
C ASN A 12 -10.58 -14.84 -3.50
N TYR A 13 -9.50 -15.11 -2.76
CA TYR A 13 -9.08 -16.47 -2.40
C TYR A 13 -9.70 -16.91 -1.07
N GLU A 14 -10.42 -18.05 -1.11
CA GLU A 14 -11.13 -18.58 0.06
C GLU A 14 -10.20 -18.82 1.27
N ALA A 15 -8.98 -19.32 1.05
CA ALA A 15 -8.00 -19.54 2.11
C ALA A 15 -7.67 -18.25 2.88
N ASN A 16 -7.37 -17.17 2.16
CA ASN A 16 -7.09 -15.86 2.75
C ASN A 16 -8.33 -15.28 3.45
N ARG A 17 -9.52 -15.46 2.85
CA ARG A 17 -10.80 -15.06 3.44
C ARG A 17 -11.09 -15.74 4.77
N ARG A 18 -10.86 -17.06 4.85
CA ARG A 18 -10.96 -17.83 6.10
C ARG A 18 -9.91 -17.40 7.13
N ALA A 19 -8.69 -17.11 6.69
CA ALA A 19 -7.63 -16.65 7.58
C ALA A 19 -7.98 -15.30 8.24
N LEU A 20 -8.57 -14.37 7.48
CA LEU A 20 -9.05 -13.10 8.02
C LEU A 20 -10.21 -13.31 8.99
N SER A 21 -11.17 -14.18 8.67
CA SER A 21 -12.36 -14.38 9.50
C SER A 21 -12.05 -14.90 10.91
N VAL A 22 -10.91 -15.58 11.11
CA VAL A 22 -10.46 -16.10 12.40
C VAL A 22 -9.41 -15.24 13.11
N LEU A 23 -9.01 -14.10 12.54
CA LEU A 23 -8.06 -13.18 13.18
C LEU A 23 -8.55 -12.78 14.58
N PRO A 24 -7.73 -12.90 15.65
CA PRO A 24 -8.14 -12.47 16.98
C PRO A 24 -8.39 -10.95 17.08
N SER A 25 -8.94 -10.53 18.22
CA SER A 25 -9.17 -9.13 18.51
C SER A 25 -7.87 -8.43 18.91
N HIS A 26 -7.64 -7.26 18.32
CA HIS A 26 -6.57 -6.29 18.60
C HIS A 26 -7.18 -4.92 18.92
N ARG A 27 -8.29 -4.89 19.68
CA ARG A 27 -9.13 -3.71 19.89
C ARG A 27 -8.43 -2.48 20.50
N ASP A 28 -7.22 -2.67 21.04
CA ASP A 28 -6.38 -1.63 21.64
C ASP A 28 -5.30 -1.10 20.67
N ASP A 29 -5.35 -1.53 19.39
CA ASP A 29 -4.39 -1.22 18.34
C ASP A 29 -5.06 -0.62 17.10
N TRP A 30 -4.28 0.16 16.36
CA TRP A 30 -4.64 0.66 15.03
C TRP A 30 -4.14 -0.29 13.93
N LEU A 31 -4.83 -0.33 12.78
CA LEU A 31 -4.43 -1.10 11.60
C LEU A 31 -4.33 -0.22 10.35
N ALA A 32 -3.21 -0.31 9.64
CA ALA A 32 -3.06 0.17 8.27
C ALA A 32 -3.17 -0.99 7.27
N LEU A 33 -4.24 -0.98 6.47
CA LEU A 33 -4.50 -1.92 5.39
C LEU A 33 -3.95 -1.36 4.08
N ALA A 34 -2.74 -1.79 3.70
CA ALA A 34 -1.90 -1.18 2.67
C ALA A 34 -2.23 -1.63 1.23
N GLY A 35 -3.52 -1.73 0.89
CA GLY A 35 -4.01 -2.09 -0.45
C GLY A 35 -4.06 -3.58 -0.75
N ASP A 36 -4.68 -3.89 -1.89
CA ASP A 36 -4.96 -5.23 -2.42
C ASP A 36 -5.74 -6.08 -1.41
N VAL A 37 -6.88 -5.53 -0.96
CA VAL A 37 -7.81 -6.22 -0.07
C VAL A 37 -8.51 -7.33 -0.85
N GLY A 38 -8.96 -7.02 -2.05
CA GLY A 38 -9.58 -7.95 -2.98
C GLY A 38 -9.77 -7.28 -4.33
N SER A 39 -10.60 -7.86 -5.19
CA SER A 39 -10.87 -7.28 -6.51
C SER A 39 -12.30 -6.76 -6.65
N ARG A 40 -13.12 -6.93 -5.61
CA ARG A 40 -14.53 -6.55 -5.61
C ARG A 40 -14.91 -5.68 -4.42
N GLU A 41 -15.95 -4.86 -4.57
CA GLU A 41 -16.53 -4.10 -3.45
C GLU A 41 -16.87 -5.02 -2.25
N GLU A 42 -17.43 -6.21 -2.51
CA GLU A 42 -17.82 -7.17 -1.47
C GLU A 42 -16.62 -7.70 -0.66
N ASP A 43 -15.43 -7.75 -1.26
CA ASP A 43 -14.21 -8.17 -0.58
C ASP A 43 -13.79 -7.12 0.45
N LEU A 44 -13.84 -5.83 0.07
CA LEU A 44 -13.56 -4.71 0.97
C LEU A 44 -14.60 -4.66 2.09
N GLU A 45 -15.88 -4.78 1.76
CA GLU A 45 -16.95 -4.79 2.76
C GLU A 45 -16.76 -5.92 3.77
N PHE A 46 -16.50 -7.14 3.29
CA PHE A 46 -16.20 -8.28 4.16
C PHE A 46 -14.98 -8.02 5.05
N ALA A 47 -13.90 -7.45 4.50
CA ALA A 47 -12.71 -7.12 5.28
C ALA A 47 -13.04 -6.14 6.42
N LEU A 48 -13.80 -5.10 6.12
CA LEU A 48 -14.18 -4.09 7.11
C LEU A 48 -15.11 -4.64 8.18
N ASP A 49 -16.08 -5.50 7.83
CA ASP A 49 -16.97 -6.16 8.78
C ASP A 49 -16.20 -7.01 9.81
N VAL A 50 -15.09 -7.60 9.37
CA VAL A 50 -14.22 -8.42 10.21
C VAL A 50 -13.26 -7.56 11.04
N LEU A 51 -12.66 -6.54 10.44
CA LEU A 51 -11.57 -5.76 11.04
C LEU A 51 -12.06 -4.69 12.02
N LEU A 52 -13.18 -4.01 11.74
CA LEU A 52 -13.69 -2.93 12.58
C LEU A 52 -14.01 -3.35 14.04
N PRO A 53 -14.62 -4.51 14.33
CA PRO A 53 -14.80 -4.95 15.73
C PRO A 53 -13.50 -5.43 16.39
N ARG A 54 -12.39 -5.55 15.63
CA ARG A 54 -11.12 -6.11 16.09
C ARG A 54 -10.01 -5.09 16.22
N PHE A 55 -10.18 -3.87 15.76
CA PHE A 55 -9.18 -2.80 15.85
C PHE A 55 -9.84 -1.50 16.30
N GLU A 56 -9.11 -0.68 17.06
CA GLU A 56 -9.64 0.61 17.52
C GLU A 56 -9.85 1.58 16.35
N ARG A 57 -8.93 1.55 15.40
CA ARG A 57 -8.93 2.39 14.20
C ARG A 57 -8.39 1.61 13.03
N VAL A 58 -9.02 1.76 11.87
CA VAL A 58 -8.54 1.17 10.60
C VAL A 58 -8.32 2.30 9.60
N ALA A 59 -7.18 2.25 8.92
CA ALA A 59 -6.89 3.05 7.75
C ALA A 59 -6.74 2.13 6.54
N TRP A 60 -7.36 2.50 5.43
CA TRP A 60 -7.28 1.78 4.16
C TRP A 60 -6.61 2.68 3.11
N VAL A 61 -5.80 2.08 2.26
CA VAL A 61 -5.33 2.66 1.00
C VAL A 61 -5.65 1.68 -0.13
N PRO A 62 -5.97 2.15 -1.34
CA PRO A 62 -6.18 1.27 -2.48
C PRO A 62 -4.85 0.71 -2.99
N GLY A 63 -4.87 -0.59 -3.32
CA GLY A 63 -3.91 -1.22 -4.22
C GLY A 63 -4.43 -1.27 -5.66
N ASN A 64 -3.69 -1.92 -6.56
CA ASN A 64 -4.13 -2.05 -7.94
C ASN A 64 -5.33 -2.99 -8.09
N HIS A 65 -5.38 -4.09 -7.32
CA HIS A 65 -6.49 -5.04 -7.37
C HIS A 65 -7.80 -4.41 -6.90
N ASP A 66 -7.74 -3.57 -5.87
CA ASP A 66 -8.92 -2.86 -5.39
C ASP A 66 -9.53 -1.99 -6.51
N LEU A 67 -8.70 -1.45 -7.40
CA LEU A 67 -9.10 -0.58 -8.51
C LEU A 67 -9.43 -1.32 -9.82
N TRP A 68 -9.37 -2.65 -9.84
CA TRP A 68 -9.77 -3.42 -11.01
C TRP A 68 -11.28 -3.38 -11.23
N SER A 69 -11.69 -3.06 -12.46
CA SER A 69 -13.07 -3.25 -12.90
C SER A 69 -13.23 -4.65 -13.48
N VAL A 70 -13.69 -5.59 -12.65
CA VAL A 70 -13.93 -6.99 -13.04
C VAL A 70 -15.37 -7.19 -13.49
N ASP A 71 -15.58 -8.15 -14.39
CA ASP A 71 -16.92 -8.45 -14.89
C ASP A 71 -17.89 -8.86 -13.75
N GLY A 72 -19.15 -8.45 -13.88
CA GLY A 72 -20.24 -8.84 -12.98
C GLY A 72 -20.30 -8.10 -11.65
N GLU A 73 -19.63 -6.95 -11.49
CA GLU A 73 -19.93 -6.02 -10.39
C GLU A 73 -21.12 -5.11 -10.73
N ASP A 74 -22.02 -4.94 -9.77
CA ASP A 74 -23.28 -4.22 -9.95
C ASP A 74 -23.10 -2.72 -10.19
N SER A 75 -22.06 -2.10 -9.61
CA SER A 75 -21.86 -0.66 -9.71
C SER A 75 -21.40 -0.22 -11.11
N GLY A 76 -20.76 -1.11 -11.87
CA GLY A 76 -20.14 -0.80 -13.16
C GLY A 76 -19.07 0.30 -13.09
N ALA A 77 -18.64 0.69 -11.88
CA ALA A 77 -17.73 1.80 -11.68
C ALA A 77 -16.30 1.43 -12.13
N ARG A 78 -15.61 2.39 -12.75
CA ARG A 78 -14.22 2.24 -13.22
C ARG A 78 -13.41 3.51 -12.95
N GLY A 79 -12.09 3.35 -12.92
CA GLY A 79 -11.16 4.46 -12.69
C GLY A 79 -11.46 5.26 -11.43
N GLU A 80 -11.46 6.59 -11.54
CA GLU A 80 -11.66 7.48 -10.41
C GLU A 80 -13.04 7.28 -9.75
N ALA A 81 -14.09 7.00 -10.53
CA ALA A 81 -15.41 6.71 -9.97
C ALA A 81 -15.41 5.44 -9.10
N ARG A 82 -14.65 4.41 -9.48
CA ARG A 82 -14.44 3.23 -8.64
C ARG A 82 -13.71 3.59 -7.36
N TYR A 83 -12.63 4.36 -7.47
CA TYR A 83 -11.89 4.82 -6.29
C TYR A 83 -12.78 5.58 -5.31
N GLU A 84 -13.57 6.54 -5.79
CA GLU A 84 -14.51 7.33 -4.98
C GLU A 84 -15.57 6.45 -4.31
N ARG A 85 -16.03 5.40 -5.00
CA ARG A 85 -16.97 4.42 -4.44
C ARG A 85 -16.35 3.65 -3.27
N LEU A 86 -15.12 3.17 -3.39
CA LEU A 86 -14.41 2.49 -2.30
C LEU A 86 -14.15 3.44 -1.12
N VAL A 87 -13.76 4.68 -1.39
CA VAL A 87 -13.64 5.73 -0.36
C VAL A 87 -14.97 5.95 0.37
N SER A 88 -16.10 5.97 -0.35
CA SER A 88 -17.43 6.09 0.25
C SER A 88 -17.78 4.90 1.16
N ILE A 89 -17.43 3.68 0.76
CA ILE A 89 -17.63 2.47 1.59
C ILE A 89 -16.83 2.61 2.89
N CYS A 90 -15.54 2.92 2.81
CA CYS A 90 -14.68 3.14 3.98
C CYS A 90 -15.22 4.24 4.91
N ARG A 91 -15.55 5.41 4.36
CA ARG A 91 -16.03 6.56 5.14
C ARG A 91 -17.35 6.28 5.85
N SER A 92 -18.28 5.57 5.21
CA SER A 92 -19.56 5.19 5.83
C SER A 92 -19.39 4.30 7.07
N ARG A 93 -18.22 3.69 7.24
CA ARG A 93 -17.87 2.80 8.36
C ARG A 93 -16.78 3.38 9.27
N GLY A 94 -16.43 4.66 9.10
CA GLY A 94 -15.43 5.35 9.93
C GLY A 94 -13.98 4.94 9.69
N VAL A 95 -13.68 4.30 8.55
CA VAL A 95 -12.32 3.93 8.14
C VAL A 95 -11.62 5.14 7.53
N LEU A 96 -10.37 5.39 7.93
CA LEU A 96 -9.54 6.45 7.36
C LEU A 96 -9.13 6.09 5.93
N THR A 97 -9.27 7.03 5.01
CA THR A 97 -8.91 6.87 3.61
C THR A 97 -7.82 7.86 3.20
N PRO A 98 -7.24 7.74 1.99
CA PRO A 98 -6.32 8.76 1.50
C PRO A 98 -6.95 10.13 1.36
N GLU A 99 -8.28 10.26 1.35
CA GLU A 99 -8.98 11.55 1.19
C GLU A 99 -9.32 12.25 2.52
N ASP A 100 -9.05 11.60 3.66
CA ASP A 100 -9.38 12.15 4.99
C ASP A 100 -8.19 12.89 5.61
N PRO A 101 -8.42 13.81 6.57
CA PRO A 101 -7.35 14.39 7.36
C PRO A 101 -6.47 13.33 8.02
N TYR A 102 -5.15 13.53 8.03
CA TYR A 102 -4.22 12.61 8.69
C TYR A 102 -4.41 12.68 10.20
N GLU A 103 -4.63 11.54 10.83
CA GLU A 103 -4.87 11.46 12.27
C GLU A 103 -3.58 11.20 13.04
N VAL A 104 -3.51 11.74 14.25
CA VAL A 104 -2.39 11.50 15.17
C VAL A 104 -2.60 10.13 15.83
N TRP A 105 -1.65 9.23 15.66
CA TRP A 105 -1.63 7.97 16.39
C TRP A 105 -1.42 8.22 17.89
N PRO A 106 -2.28 7.70 18.79
CA PRO A 106 -2.31 8.09 20.20
C PRO A 106 -1.47 7.19 21.13
N GLY A 107 -0.57 6.36 20.60
CA GLY A 107 0.30 5.49 21.42
C GLY A 107 1.46 6.22 22.10
N ASP A 108 2.19 5.50 22.96
CA ASP A 108 3.22 6.04 23.87
C ASP A 108 4.53 6.52 23.19
N GLY A 109 4.56 6.57 21.85
CA GLY A 109 5.69 7.06 21.08
C GLY A 109 5.62 8.57 20.77
N PRO A 110 6.63 9.13 20.08
CA PRO A 110 6.56 10.51 19.61
C PRO A 110 5.30 10.72 18.75
N PRO A 111 4.56 11.84 18.94
CA PRO A 111 3.33 12.06 18.20
C PRO A 111 3.53 11.98 16.69
N CYS A 112 2.89 11.00 16.05
CA CYS A 112 3.07 10.70 14.65
C CYS A 112 1.72 10.68 13.92
N LEU A 113 1.68 11.28 12.73
CA LEU A 113 0.51 11.25 11.87
C LEU A 113 0.47 9.94 11.08
N LEU A 114 -0.68 9.31 10.97
CA LEU A 114 -0.91 8.26 9.98
C LEU A 114 -1.35 8.92 8.68
N ALA A 115 -0.58 8.75 7.61
CA ALA A 115 -0.85 9.31 6.30
C ALA A 115 -1.13 8.20 5.27
N PRO A 116 -2.42 7.81 5.09
CA PRO A 116 -2.84 6.94 4.00
C PRO A 116 -2.69 7.69 2.67
N LEU A 117 -2.04 7.08 1.69
CA LEU A 117 -1.74 7.67 0.39
C LEU A 117 -2.36 6.83 -0.73
N PHE A 118 -2.67 7.47 -1.85
CA PHE A 118 -3.03 6.78 -3.09
C PHE A 118 -2.29 7.51 -4.22
N LEU A 119 -1.26 6.86 -4.76
CA LEU A 119 -0.32 7.47 -5.72
C LEU A 119 -0.29 6.77 -7.08
N LEU A 120 -0.66 5.49 -7.16
CA LEU A 120 -0.52 4.67 -8.37
C LEU A 120 0.95 4.57 -8.85
N TYR A 121 1.18 4.45 -10.16
CA TYR A 121 2.48 4.40 -10.82
C TYR A 121 2.42 5.09 -12.19
N ASP A 122 3.59 5.44 -12.73
CA ASP A 122 3.73 6.22 -13.97
C ASP A 122 4.72 5.59 -14.97
N TYR A 123 5.10 4.32 -14.79
CA TYR A 123 6.11 3.63 -15.59
C TYR A 123 7.54 4.21 -15.49
N SER A 124 7.82 5.12 -14.55
CA SER A 124 9.17 5.67 -14.36
C SER A 124 10.17 4.70 -13.74
N PHE A 125 9.72 3.58 -13.17
CA PHE A 125 10.59 2.52 -12.67
C PHE A 125 11.20 1.60 -13.76
N ARG A 126 11.04 1.98 -15.04
CA ARG A 126 11.82 1.49 -16.18
C ARG A 126 13.32 1.90 -16.08
N PRO A 127 14.22 1.25 -16.83
CA PRO A 127 15.59 1.74 -17.04
C PRO A 127 15.63 3.14 -17.69
N ASP A 128 16.69 3.91 -17.45
CA ASP A 128 16.78 5.32 -17.92
C ASP A 128 16.83 5.41 -19.44
N GLU A 129 17.44 4.41 -20.07
CA GLU A 129 17.57 4.28 -21.52
C GLU A 129 16.27 3.84 -22.22
N VAL A 130 15.26 3.38 -21.47
CA VAL A 130 13.96 2.99 -22.03
C VAL A 130 13.03 4.20 -22.01
N PRO A 131 12.51 4.67 -23.15
CA PRO A 131 11.49 5.73 -23.19
C PRO A 131 10.21 5.33 -22.44
N GLU A 132 9.47 6.30 -21.89
CA GLU A 132 8.25 6.02 -21.09
C GLU A 132 7.21 5.28 -21.90
N GLU A 133 7.02 5.73 -23.14
CA GLU A 133 6.06 5.18 -24.10
C GLU A 133 6.37 3.72 -24.46
N ARG A 134 7.62 3.28 -24.25
CA ARG A 134 8.10 1.93 -24.53
C ARG A 134 8.21 1.05 -23.28
N ALA A 135 7.86 1.56 -22.10
CA ALA A 135 8.05 0.84 -20.84
C ALA A 135 7.27 -0.49 -20.77
N VAL A 136 6.01 -0.49 -21.21
CA VAL A 136 5.16 -1.69 -21.25
C VAL A 136 5.67 -2.67 -22.30
N ASP A 137 6.00 -2.21 -23.51
CA ASP A 137 6.58 -3.04 -24.57
C ASP A 137 7.89 -3.69 -24.11
N TRP A 138 8.77 -2.91 -23.46
CA TRP A 138 10.03 -3.40 -22.89
C TRP A 138 9.79 -4.50 -21.85
N ALA A 139 8.77 -4.39 -21.00
CA ALA A 139 8.42 -5.46 -20.08
C ALA A 139 7.87 -6.70 -20.83
N ALA A 140 7.00 -6.48 -21.81
CA ALA A 140 6.37 -7.54 -22.61
C ALA A 140 7.39 -8.35 -23.43
N GLU A 141 8.49 -7.76 -23.88
CA GLU A 141 9.61 -8.47 -24.53
C GLU A 141 10.21 -9.59 -23.65
N SER A 142 10.05 -9.52 -22.33
CA SER A 142 10.46 -10.57 -21.39
C SER A 142 9.35 -11.54 -20.99
N GLY A 143 8.18 -11.46 -21.65
CA GLY A 143 7.00 -12.25 -21.32
C GLY A 143 6.25 -11.78 -20.07
N VAL A 144 6.50 -10.55 -19.60
CA VAL A 144 5.87 -9.96 -18.42
C VAL A 144 4.85 -8.91 -18.84
N LEU A 145 3.59 -9.07 -18.44
CA LEU A 145 2.53 -8.08 -18.62
C LEU A 145 1.65 -8.02 -17.37
N CYS A 146 1.43 -6.82 -16.83
CA CYS A 146 0.53 -6.64 -15.70
C CYS A 146 -0.93 -6.69 -16.12
N ALA A 147 -1.77 -7.33 -15.30
CA ALA A 147 -3.22 -7.40 -15.52
C ALA A 147 -3.89 -6.02 -15.43
N ASP A 148 -3.25 -5.04 -14.78
CA ASP A 148 -3.70 -3.65 -14.74
C ASP A 148 -3.92 -3.05 -16.13
N GLU A 149 -3.13 -3.46 -17.14
CA GLU A 149 -3.31 -2.99 -18.52
C GLU A 149 -4.68 -3.35 -19.11
N ARG A 150 -5.36 -4.34 -18.51
CA ARG A 150 -6.72 -4.77 -18.89
C ARG A 150 -7.80 -4.31 -17.91
N TYR A 151 -7.50 -4.28 -16.61
CA TYR A 151 -8.53 -4.12 -15.58
C TYR A 151 -8.49 -2.77 -14.85
N LEU A 152 -7.34 -2.08 -14.85
CA LEU A 152 -7.17 -0.80 -14.17
C LEU A 152 -7.35 0.35 -15.18
N TYR A 153 -8.61 0.74 -15.34
CA TYR A 153 -9.01 1.87 -16.18
C TYR A 153 -8.63 3.19 -15.51
N PRO A 154 -8.06 4.17 -16.24
CA PRO A 154 -7.67 5.45 -15.67
C PRO A 154 -8.75 6.54 -15.76
N ASP A 155 -9.94 6.25 -16.31
CA ASP A 155 -10.98 7.27 -16.52
C ASP A 155 -11.23 8.13 -15.26
N PRO A 156 -11.40 9.45 -15.38
CA PRO A 156 -11.44 10.27 -16.60
C PRO A 156 -10.05 10.69 -17.11
N TRP A 157 -8.98 10.24 -16.46
CA TRP A 157 -7.62 10.60 -16.83
C TRP A 157 -7.23 9.93 -18.16
N PRO A 158 -6.45 10.62 -19.01
CA PRO A 158 -6.06 10.07 -20.31
C PRO A 158 -5.13 8.86 -20.20
N SER A 159 -4.48 8.65 -19.05
CA SER A 159 -3.63 7.49 -18.78
C SER A 159 -3.41 7.28 -17.28
N ARG A 160 -2.92 6.09 -16.91
CA ARG A 160 -2.51 5.76 -15.52
C ARG A 160 -1.42 6.70 -15.02
N GLN A 161 -0.45 7.06 -15.88
CA GLN A 161 0.59 8.02 -15.54
C GLN A 161 0.03 9.42 -15.27
N ALA A 162 -0.96 9.87 -16.05
CA ALA A 162 -1.60 11.17 -15.81
C ALA A 162 -2.36 11.19 -14.47
N TRP A 163 -3.05 10.09 -14.15
CA TRP A 163 -3.69 9.93 -12.85
C TRP A 163 -2.67 9.93 -11.71
N CYS A 164 -1.60 9.13 -11.85
CA CYS A 164 -0.49 9.06 -10.90
C CYS A 164 0.12 10.45 -10.62
N ARG A 165 0.44 11.22 -11.66
CA ARG A 165 1.01 12.57 -11.50
C ARG A 165 0.08 13.51 -10.73
N GLU A 166 -1.23 13.50 -11.02
CA GLU A 166 -2.17 14.32 -10.26
C GLU A 166 -2.28 13.87 -8.81
N ARG A 167 -2.35 12.55 -8.56
CA ARG A 167 -2.37 11.98 -7.22
C ARG A 167 -1.12 12.39 -6.43
N THR A 168 0.06 12.23 -7.01
CA THR A 168 1.33 12.63 -6.43
C THR A 168 1.38 14.11 -6.12
N ARG A 169 0.94 14.99 -7.04
CA ARG A 169 0.86 16.44 -6.82
C ARG A 169 -0.03 16.78 -5.62
N ARG A 170 -1.28 16.29 -5.61
CA ARG A 170 -2.24 16.56 -4.51
C ARG A 170 -1.74 16.05 -3.17
N THR A 171 -1.18 14.86 -3.13
CA THR A 171 -0.65 14.28 -1.91
C THR A 171 0.58 15.03 -1.41
N ALA A 172 1.49 15.45 -2.29
CA ALA A 172 2.64 16.26 -1.93
C ALA A 172 2.25 17.61 -1.31
N GLU A 173 1.22 18.28 -1.85
CA GLU A 173 0.68 19.52 -1.29
C GLU A 173 0.17 19.33 0.14
N ARG A 174 -0.56 18.23 0.38
CA ARG A 174 -1.09 17.90 1.71
C ARG A 174 0.00 17.55 2.71
N LEU A 175 1.01 16.78 2.30
CA LEU A 175 2.16 16.46 3.16
C LEU A 175 3.02 17.69 3.45
N ALA A 176 3.18 18.59 2.47
CA ALA A 176 3.91 19.85 2.65
C ALA A 176 3.21 20.81 3.62
N ALA A 177 1.88 20.77 3.70
CA ALA A 177 1.09 21.58 4.63
C ALA A 177 1.16 21.11 6.09
N LEU A 178 1.78 19.95 6.37
CA LEU A 178 1.90 19.45 7.75
C LEU A 178 2.85 20.31 8.59
N PRO A 179 2.55 20.51 9.89
CA PRO A 179 3.43 21.27 10.77
C PRO A 179 4.85 20.69 10.78
N ALA A 180 5.86 21.56 10.74
CA ALA A 180 7.27 21.17 10.59
C ALA A 180 7.78 20.21 11.69
N TYR A 181 7.17 20.25 12.88
CA TYR A 181 7.53 19.40 14.02
C TYR A 181 6.83 18.04 14.03
N ARG A 182 5.91 17.77 13.09
CA ARG A 182 5.20 16.49 12.99
C ARG A 182 5.92 15.57 12.01
N ARG A 183 6.08 14.30 12.42
CA ARG A 183 6.47 13.17 11.56
C ARG A 183 5.22 12.42 11.11
N ALA A 184 5.31 11.69 10.01
CA ALA A 184 4.22 10.86 9.51
C ALA A 184 4.65 9.43 9.20
N VAL A 185 3.79 8.45 9.45
CA VAL A 185 3.88 7.13 8.82
C VAL A 185 3.22 7.25 7.45
N LEU A 186 4.01 7.09 6.39
CA LEU A 186 3.51 7.12 5.02
C LEU A 186 3.05 5.70 4.64
N VAL A 187 1.77 5.53 4.31
CA VAL A 187 1.22 4.23 3.89
C VAL A 187 0.78 4.35 2.44
N ASN A 188 1.43 3.62 1.54
CA ASN A 188 1.06 3.58 0.13
C ASN A 188 1.22 2.16 -0.37
N HIS A 189 0.28 1.65 -1.17
CA HIS A 189 0.37 0.27 -1.65
C HIS A 189 1.67 0.01 -2.42
N PHE A 190 2.03 0.92 -3.35
CA PHE A 190 3.27 0.83 -4.12
C PHE A 190 4.48 1.34 -3.32
N PRO A 191 5.66 0.71 -3.44
CA PRO A 191 6.91 1.27 -2.90
C PRO A 191 7.16 2.72 -3.35
N LEU A 192 7.61 3.58 -2.43
CA LEU A 192 7.97 4.98 -2.74
C LEU A 192 9.37 5.13 -3.37
N ARG A 193 10.13 4.04 -3.49
CA ARG A 193 11.51 4.05 -3.98
C ARG A 193 11.79 2.85 -4.86
N ARG A 194 12.43 3.07 -6.01
CA ARG A 194 12.76 2.03 -6.99
C ARG A 194 13.73 1.00 -6.42
N ASP A 195 14.69 1.42 -5.60
CA ASP A 195 15.72 0.51 -5.04
C ASP A 195 15.16 -0.51 -4.02
N LEU A 196 13.92 -0.32 -3.58
CA LEU A 196 13.19 -1.26 -2.72
C LEU A 196 12.41 -2.31 -3.52
N THR A 197 12.24 -2.12 -4.83
CA THR A 197 11.56 -3.04 -5.73
C THR A 197 12.48 -4.19 -6.14
N ARG A 198 12.60 -5.22 -5.28
CA ARG A 198 13.48 -6.39 -5.51
C ARG A 198 12.67 -7.65 -5.86
N ILE A 199 12.34 -7.78 -7.14
CA ILE A 199 11.53 -8.88 -7.71
C ILE A 199 12.31 -9.67 -8.78
N PRO A 200 13.37 -10.42 -8.40
CA PRO A 200 14.33 -11.01 -9.35
C PRO A 200 13.74 -12.04 -10.31
N ARG A 201 12.57 -12.60 -10.01
CA ARG A 201 11.87 -13.56 -10.89
C ARG A 201 11.16 -12.89 -12.07
N ILE A 202 10.77 -11.63 -11.93
CA ILE A 202 10.06 -10.83 -12.93
C ILE A 202 10.60 -9.39 -12.94
N PRO A 203 11.91 -9.18 -13.19
CA PRO A 203 12.57 -7.90 -12.96
C PRO A 203 12.05 -6.76 -13.84
N ARG A 204 11.43 -7.06 -15.00
CA ARG A 204 10.82 -6.02 -15.85
C ARG A 204 9.42 -5.58 -15.39
N PHE A 205 8.83 -6.27 -14.39
CA PHE A 205 7.56 -5.85 -13.79
C PHE A 205 7.67 -4.52 -13.01
N THR A 206 8.89 -4.04 -12.76
CA THR A 206 9.13 -2.81 -12.00
C THR A 206 8.39 -1.59 -12.54
N VAL A 207 8.05 -1.54 -13.83
CA VAL A 207 7.33 -0.40 -14.43
C VAL A 207 5.95 -0.18 -13.81
N TRP A 208 5.32 -1.20 -13.23
CA TRP A 208 4.04 -1.10 -12.53
C TRP A 208 4.18 -0.89 -11.01
N CYS A 209 5.39 -0.68 -10.49
CA CYS A 209 5.65 -0.74 -9.05
C CYS A 209 5.81 0.63 -8.35
N GLY A 210 5.58 1.76 -9.02
CA GLY A 210 5.62 3.08 -8.39
C GLY A 210 6.02 4.22 -9.32
N THR A 211 6.42 5.34 -8.72
CA THR A 211 6.89 6.55 -9.40
C THR A 211 8.17 7.10 -8.78
N ARG A 212 9.10 7.58 -9.61
CA ARG A 212 10.33 8.25 -9.19
C ARG A 212 10.08 9.61 -8.52
N GLU A 213 8.89 10.20 -8.67
CA GLU A 213 8.55 11.47 -8.02
C GLU A 213 8.54 11.38 -6.48
N THR A 214 8.58 10.16 -5.94
CA THR A 214 8.45 9.86 -4.50
C THR A 214 9.75 9.42 -3.82
N GLU A 215 10.86 9.34 -4.57
CA GLU A 215 12.14 8.76 -4.10
C GLU A 215 12.70 9.42 -2.83
N ASP A 216 12.43 10.71 -2.61
CA ASP A 216 12.91 11.49 -1.48
C ASP A 216 11.84 11.76 -0.41
N TRP A 217 10.62 11.25 -0.57
CA TRP A 217 9.48 11.60 0.28
C TRP A 217 9.66 11.20 1.74
N HIS A 218 10.39 10.12 2.01
CA HIS A 218 10.72 9.69 3.37
C HIS A 218 11.53 10.74 4.13
N ILE A 219 12.38 11.50 3.43
CA ILE A 219 13.13 12.62 4.02
C ILE A 219 12.35 13.93 3.91
N ARG A 220 11.90 14.27 2.70
CA ARG A 220 11.20 15.53 2.40
C ARG A 220 9.99 15.75 3.29
N PHE A 221 9.25 14.68 3.62
CA PHE A 221 8.07 14.72 4.48
C PHE A 221 8.30 14.09 5.87
N ARG A 222 9.56 13.96 6.30
CA ARG A 222 9.96 13.59 7.66
C ARG A 222 9.28 12.29 8.14
N ALA A 223 9.31 11.26 7.32
CA ALA A 223 8.64 10.02 7.62
C ALA A 223 9.18 9.38 8.91
N ALA A 224 8.29 8.84 9.74
CA ALA A 224 8.60 7.97 10.86
C ALA A 224 8.92 6.56 10.36
N ALA A 225 8.09 6.08 9.44
CA ALA A 225 8.26 4.86 8.68
C ALA A 225 7.49 4.99 7.36
N VAL A 226 7.82 4.14 6.40
CA VAL A 226 7.08 3.99 5.15
C VAL A 226 6.59 2.55 5.06
N VAL A 227 5.31 2.37 4.72
CA VAL A 227 4.64 1.08 4.63
C VAL A 227 4.16 0.88 3.19
N SER A 228 4.49 -0.27 2.61
CA SER A 228 4.02 -0.68 1.29
C SER A 228 3.68 -2.17 1.21
N GLY A 229 3.03 -2.57 0.13
CA GLY A 229 2.72 -3.95 -0.24
C GLY A 229 3.19 -4.24 -1.66
N HIS A 230 2.29 -4.78 -2.48
CA HIS A 230 2.36 -4.94 -3.94
C HIS A 230 3.38 -5.97 -4.43
N LEU A 231 4.57 -6.01 -3.83
CA LEU A 231 5.67 -6.82 -4.35
C LEU A 231 5.55 -8.29 -4.00
N HIS A 232 4.81 -8.60 -2.93
CA HIS A 232 4.73 -9.94 -2.36
C HIS A 232 6.11 -10.42 -1.87
N VAL A 233 6.95 -9.47 -1.41
CA VAL A 233 8.32 -9.76 -0.94
C VAL A 233 8.59 -9.08 0.39
N ARG A 234 7.90 -9.56 1.43
CA ARG A 234 7.98 -9.06 2.81
C ARG A 234 9.41 -8.84 3.28
N ALA A 235 9.71 -7.59 3.60
CA ALA A 235 11.04 -7.17 4.04
C ALA A 235 10.96 -5.98 5.00
N THR A 236 12.06 -5.75 5.70
CA THR A 236 12.36 -4.47 6.36
C THR A 236 13.64 -3.91 5.78
N ASP A 237 13.61 -2.64 5.38
CA ASP A 237 14.76 -1.88 4.91
C ASP A 237 14.92 -0.59 5.71
N TRP A 238 16.12 -0.02 5.65
CA TRP A 238 16.39 1.32 6.14
C TRP A 238 17.06 2.14 5.05
N ARG A 239 16.54 3.34 4.79
CA ARG A 239 17.16 4.35 3.92
C ARG A 239 17.17 5.68 4.65
N ASP A 240 18.34 6.29 4.74
CA ASP A 240 18.51 7.63 5.32
C ASP A 240 17.93 7.74 6.75
N GLY A 241 18.04 6.66 7.53
CA GLY A 241 17.51 6.56 8.90
C GLY A 241 16.01 6.29 8.99
N VAL A 242 15.28 6.21 7.87
CA VAL A 242 13.86 5.87 7.83
C VAL A 242 13.67 4.38 7.56
N ARG A 243 12.77 3.75 8.31
CA ARG A 243 12.38 2.34 8.15
C ARG A 243 11.31 2.19 7.07
N PHE A 244 11.53 1.26 6.15
CA PHE A 244 10.59 0.85 5.12
C PHE A 244 10.13 -0.58 5.39
N GLU A 245 8.83 -0.80 5.35
CA GLU A 245 8.20 -2.08 5.66
C GLU A 245 7.35 -2.54 4.48
N GLU A 246 7.77 -3.63 3.84
CA GLU A 246 6.91 -4.36 2.91
C GLU A 246 6.09 -5.37 3.73
N VAL A 247 4.76 -5.22 3.65
CA VAL A 247 3.79 -5.88 4.53
C VAL A 247 2.76 -6.74 3.78
N SER A 248 3.10 -7.26 2.62
CA SER A 248 2.23 -8.13 1.81
C SER A 248 1.95 -9.50 2.44
N LEU A 249 0.70 -9.92 2.60
CA LEU A 249 0.40 -11.32 2.88
C LEU A 249 0.65 -12.17 1.63
N GLY A 250 0.04 -11.78 0.51
CA GLY A 250 0.16 -12.41 -0.79
C GLY A 250 -0.87 -13.52 -1.04
N TYR A 251 -0.71 -14.21 -2.16
CA TYR A 251 -1.56 -15.33 -2.55
C TYR A 251 -1.39 -16.54 -1.62
N PRO A 252 -2.35 -17.47 -1.54
CA PRO A 252 -2.30 -18.61 -0.62
C PRO A 252 -1.00 -19.44 -0.63
N HIS A 253 -0.32 -19.53 -1.78
CA HIS A 253 0.93 -20.28 -1.91
C HIS A 253 2.19 -19.51 -1.48
N GLN A 254 2.05 -18.25 -1.06
CA GLN A 254 3.17 -17.36 -0.70
C GLN A 254 3.30 -17.16 0.82
N TRP A 255 2.37 -17.70 1.59
CA TRP A 255 2.39 -17.64 3.05
C TRP A 255 1.93 -18.99 3.64
N HIS A 256 2.21 -19.19 4.92
CA HIS A 256 1.91 -20.43 5.64
C HIS A 256 0.67 -20.27 6.53
N GLU A 257 -0.40 -21.01 6.20
CA GLU A 257 -1.66 -21.01 6.95
C GLU A 257 -1.48 -21.36 8.43
N GLU A 258 -0.51 -22.22 8.78
CA GLU A 258 -0.27 -22.65 10.16
C GLU A 258 0.11 -21.51 11.10
N ARG A 259 0.70 -20.43 10.56
CA ARG A 259 1.07 -19.23 11.33
C ARG A 259 -0.14 -18.33 11.61
N GLY A 260 -1.23 -18.52 10.88
CA GLY A 260 -2.39 -17.62 10.86
C GLY A 260 -2.06 -16.23 10.34
N LEU A 261 -3.09 -15.45 10.02
CA LEU A 261 -2.93 -14.08 9.50
C LEU A 261 -2.26 -13.15 10.54
N GLU A 262 -2.55 -13.36 11.84
CA GLU A 262 -1.97 -12.58 12.94
C GLU A 262 -0.45 -12.54 12.88
N GLY A 263 0.20 -13.68 12.61
CA GLY A 263 1.65 -13.74 12.55
C GLY A 263 2.27 -12.92 11.42
N TYR A 264 1.47 -12.47 10.45
CA TYR A 264 1.91 -11.59 9.36
C TYR A 264 1.61 -10.11 9.62
N LEU A 265 0.88 -9.73 10.68
CA LEU A 265 0.74 -8.34 11.08
C LEU A 265 2.12 -7.75 11.41
N ARG A 266 2.47 -6.63 10.77
CA ARG A 266 3.74 -5.93 11.01
C ARG A 266 3.53 -4.80 12.01
N GLU A 267 4.32 -4.75 13.06
CA GLU A 267 4.33 -3.58 13.95
C GLU A 267 5.12 -2.41 13.33
N ILE A 268 4.42 -1.29 13.12
CA ILE A 268 4.93 -0.05 12.53
C ILE A 268 5.23 1.00 13.60
N LEU A 269 4.39 1.14 14.62
CA LEU A 269 4.68 1.95 15.81
C LEU A 269 4.30 1.18 17.07
N PRO A 270 5.06 1.31 18.19
CA PRO A 270 6.27 2.14 18.33
C PRO A 270 7.48 1.63 17.51
N GLY A 271 7.45 0.38 17.07
CA GLY A 271 8.50 -0.21 16.25
C GLY A 271 9.76 -0.57 17.04
N PRO A 272 10.80 -1.11 16.40
CA PRO A 272 12.03 -1.50 17.07
C PRO A 272 12.75 -0.27 17.65
N ALA A 273 13.36 -0.45 18.82
CA ALA A 273 14.04 0.63 19.55
C ALA A 273 15.23 1.27 18.80
N SER A 274 15.83 0.57 17.84
CA SER A 274 16.92 1.12 17.03
C SER A 274 16.98 0.49 15.63
N GLY A 275 17.41 1.31 14.66
CA GLY A 275 17.80 0.88 13.32
C GLY A 275 19.32 0.68 13.20
N PRO A 276 19.83 0.35 12.00
CA PRO A 276 21.27 0.22 11.76
C PRO A 276 22.00 1.54 12.03
N SER A 277 23.21 1.47 12.60
CA SER A 277 24.01 2.65 12.97
C SER A 277 24.38 3.55 11.80
N SER A 278 24.48 3.00 10.60
CA SER A 278 24.73 3.73 9.35
C SER A 278 23.49 4.48 8.81
N GLY A 279 22.31 4.25 9.39
CA GLY A 279 21.02 4.72 8.86
C GLY A 279 20.54 3.97 7.61
N ASN A 280 21.37 3.12 7.01
CA ASN A 280 21.06 2.34 5.81
C ASN A 280 21.23 0.84 6.08
N GLY A 281 20.28 0.02 5.63
CA GLY A 281 20.37 -1.42 5.83
C GLY A 281 19.22 -2.21 5.22
N GLY A 282 19.27 -3.53 5.39
CA GLY A 282 18.35 -4.48 4.78
C GLY A 282 18.75 -4.88 3.34
N PRO A 283 17.91 -5.68 2.66
CA PRO A 283 16.65 -6.21 3.17
C PRO A 283 16.84 -7.22 4.29
N VAL A 284 16.07 -7.06 5.37
CA VAL A 284 15.80 -8.14 6.33
C VAL A 284 14.53 -8.83 5.87
N TRP A 285 14.68 -9.97 5.18
CA TRP A 285 13.54 -10.74 4.68
C TRP A 285 12.70 -11.29 5.83
N ARG A 286 11.38 -11.19 5.68
CA ARG A 286 10.39 -11.62 6.68
C ARG A 286 9.56 -12.75 6.09
N ARG A 287 10.02 -13.98 6.33
CA ARG A 287 9.22 -15.18 6.05
C ARG A 287 8.11 -15.32 7.09
#